data_AF-N6VSM7-F1
#
_entry.id   AF-N6VSM7-F1
#
_cell.length_a   1.000
_cell.length_b   1.000
_cell.length_c   1.000
_cell.angle_alpha   90.00
_cell.angle_beta   90.00
_cell.angle_gamma   90.00
#
_symmetry.space_group_name_H-M   'P 1'
#
loop_
_entity.id
_entity.type
_entity.pdbx_description
1 polymer ?
#
loop_
_entity_poly.entity_id
_entity_poly.type
_entity_poly.pdbx_seq_one_letter_code
_entity_poly.pdbx_strand_id
1 'polypeptide(L)'
;MVYLLQALSFFVGGITGLAGVIVNYVKLDDVRNTWVEPHFRWQIRTFWIGLLWCVIGFVTLPILIGWFVLLGISIWVIYRIVKGALALNDGKAP
;
A
#
# COMPACT_ATOMS: atom_id res chain seq x y z
N MET A 1 -22.59 17.95 -6.25
CA MET A 1 -22.59 16.84 -5.26
C MET A 1 -21.80 15.64 -5.76
N VAL A 2 -22.14 15.07 -6.93
CA VAL A 2 -21.41 13.92 -7.51
C VAL A 2 -19.93 14.19 -7.79
N TYR A 3 -19.58 15.34 -8.39
CA TYR A 3 -18.17 15.71 -8.61
C TYR A 3 -17.36 15.88 -7.32
N LEU A 4 -18.01 16.25 -6.21
CA LEU A 4 -17.38 16.46 -4.91
C LEU A 4 -17.17 15.12 -4.18
N LEU A 5 -18.13 14.20 -4.33
CA LEU A 5 -18.00 12.79 -3.93
C LEU A 5 -16.94 12.06 -4.76
N GLN A 6 -16.78 12.41 -6.04
CA GLN A 6 -15.76 11.84 -6.92
C GLN A 6 -14.36 12.39 -6.65
N ALA A 7 -14.25 13.67 -6.26
CA ALA A 7 -13.02 14.24 -5.70
C ALA A 7 -12.67 13.62 -4.34
N LEU A 8 -13.66 13.37 -3.47
CA LEU A 8 -13.50 12.70 -2.18
C LEU A 8 -13.16 11.20 -2.33
N SER A 9 -13.66 10.50 -3.36
CA SER A 9 -13.29 9.10 -3.61
C SER A 9 -11.83 8.97 -4.01
N PHE A 10 -11.26 10.01 -4.63
CA PHE A 10 -9.82 10.13 -4.86
C PHE A 10 -9.03 10.25 -3.54
N PHE A 11 -9.62 10.84 -2.49
CA PHE A 11 -9.05 10.98 -1.15
C PHE A 11 -9.24 9.75 -0.24
N VAL A 12 -10.25 8.91 -0.46
CA VAL A 12 -10.35 7.57 0.19
C VAL A 12 -9.24 6.63 -0.33
N GLY A 13 -8.62 6.95 -1.47
CA GLY A 13 -7.48 6.31 -2.15
C GLY A 13 -6.12 6.36 -1.41
N GLY A 14 -6.13 6.16 -0.10
CA GLY A 14 -4.93 6.10 0.76
C GLY A 14 -5.24 6.00 2.25
N ILE A 15 -6.42 6.48 2.67
CA ILE A 15 -6.89 6.45 4.06
C ILE A 15 -7.10 5.01 4.55
N THR A 16 -7.60 4.12 3.70
CA THR A 16 -7.71 2.68 4.01
C THR A 16 -6.34 2.04 4.20
N GLY A 17 -5.34 2.45 3.41
CA GLY A 17 -3.94 2.04 3.57
C GLY A 17 -3.34 2.55 4.88
N LEU A 18 -3.66 3.79 5.29
CA LEU A 18 -3.22 4.36 6.55
C LEU A 18 -3.81 3.61 7.75
N ALA A 19 -5.11 3.33 7.73
CA ALA A 19 -5.75 2.51 8.77
C ALA A 19 -5.10 1.12 8.85
N GLY A 20 -4.84 0.48 7.71
CA GLY A 20 -4.16 -0.82 7.65
C GLY A 20 -2.74 -0.77 8.23
N VAL A 21 -1.94 0.26 7.92
CA VAL A 21 -0.59 0.38 8.47
C VAL A 21 -0.61 0.63 9.98
N ILE A 22 -1.57 1.41 10.48
CA ILE A 22 -1.75 1.65 11.92
C ILE A 22 -2.07 0.34 12.63
N VAL A 23 -3.04 -0.42 12.13
CA VAL A 23 -3.38 -1.75 12.69
C VAL A 23 -2.14 -2.65 12.70
N ASN A 24 -1.37 -2.65 11.62
CA ASN A 24 -0.16 -3.45 11.55
C ASN A 24 0.88 -3.07 12.61
N TYR A 25 1.08 -1.79 12.89
CA TYR A 25 1.99 -1.36 13.96
C TYR A 25 1.45 -1.68 15.34
N VAL A 26 0.17 -1.42 15.60
CA VAL A 26 -0.49 -1.67 16.90
C VAL A 26 -0.49 -3.16 17.25
N LYS A 27 -0.72 -4.02 16.25
CA LYS A 27 -0.79 -5.48 16.44
C LYS A 27 0.53 -6.21 16.20
N LEU A 28 1.61 -5.48 15.87
CA LEU A 28 2.90 -6.11 15.54
C LEU A 28 3.46 -6.91 16.73
N ASP A 29 3.32 -6.38 17.94
CA ASP A 29 3.80 -7.04 19.15
C ASP A 29 2.98 -8.29 19.50
N ASP A 30 1.66 -8.27 19.23
CA ASP A 30 0.77 -9.43 19.44
C ASP A 30 1.12 -10.62 18.54
N VAL A 31 1.68 -10.34 17.35
CA VAL A 31 2.03 -11.38 16.36
C VAL A 31 3.52 -11.73 16.36
N ARG A 32 4.29 -11.23 17.32
CA ARG A 32 5.74 -11.42 17.35
C ARG A 32 6.12 -12.90 17.54
N ASN A 33 7.14 -13.36 16.83
CA ASN A 33 7.57 -14.77 16.77
C ASN A 33 6.54 -15.74 16.17
N THR A 34 5.52 -15.23 15.49
CA THR A 34 4.58 -16.06 14.72
C THR A 34 4.93 -16.04 13.23
N TRP A 35 4.39 -17.01 12.48
CA TRP A 35 4.56 -17.07 11.03
C TRP A 35 3.86 -15.91 10.29
N VAL A 36 2.96 -15.17 10.95
CA VAL A 36 2.28 -14.00 10.36
C VAL A 36 3.04 -12.68 10.54
N GLU A 37 4.03 -12.61 11.45
CA GLU A 37 4.88 -11.41 11.64
C GLU A 37 5.50 -10.88 10.33
N PRO A 38 6.06 -11.75 9.44
CA PRO A 38 6.60 -11.32 8.15
C PRO A 38 5.55 -10.66 7.24
N HIS A 39 4.28 -11.07 7.31
CA HIS A 39 3.20 -10.46 6.52
C HIS A 39 2.88 -9.05 6.99
N PHE A 40 2.85 -8.82 8.31
CA PHE A 40 2.66 -7.49 8.89
C PHE A 40 3.79 -6.55 8.44
N ARG A 41 5.05 -7.00 8.56
CA ARG A 41 6.21 -6.23 8.10
C ARG A 41 6.20 -6.00 6.58
N TRP A 42 5.75 -6.97 5.80
CA TRP A 42 5.61 -6.86 4.34
C TRP A 42 4.59 -5.78 3.95
N GLN A 43 3.43 -5.76 4.60
CA GLN A 43 2.39 -4.76 4.39
C GLN A 43 2.88 -3.36 4.81
N ILE A 44 3.52 -3.23 5.97
CA ILE A 44 4.12 -1.95 6.42
C ILE A 44 5.10 -1.41 5.38
N ARG A 45 6.06 -2.22 4.90
CA ARG A 45 7.02 -1.80 3.88
C ARG A 45 6.33 -1.40 2.58
N THR A 46 5.32 -2.15 2.15
CA THR A 46 4.57 -1.87 0.91
C THR A 46 3.84 -0.53 1.01
N PHE A 47 3.26 -0.21 2.17
CA PHE A 47 2.63 1.08 2.41
C PHE A 47 3.64 2.23 2.29
N TRP A 48 4.77 2.17 2.98
CA TRP A 48 5.75 3.27 2.96
C TRP A 48 6.42 3.46 1.61
N ILE A 49 6.76 2.37 0.91
CA ILE A 49 7.31 2.45 -0.45
C ILE A 49 6.26 3.01 -1.41
N GLY A 50 5.02 2.51 -1.32
CA GLY A 50 3.90 2.99 -2.13
C GLY A 50 3.62 4.48 -1.90
N LEU A 51 3.60 4.92 -0.65
CA LEU A 51 3.40 6.32 -0.27
C LEU A 51 4.50 7.21 -0.83
N LEU A 52 5.77 6.82 -0.66
CA LEU A 52 6.91 7.57 -1.18
C LEU A 52 6.82 7.77 -2.70
N TRP A 53 6.60 6.68 -3.44
CA TRP A 53 6.52 6.74 -4.90
C TRP A 53 5.24 7.42 -5.41
N CYS A 54 4.13 7.35 -4.67
CA CYS A 54 2.95 8.16 -4.96
C CYS A 54 3.25 9.65 -4.82
N VAL A 55 3.95 10.06 -3.76
CA VAL A 55 4.37 11.47 -3.58
C VAL A 55 5.30 11.90 -4.71
N ILE A 56 6.31 11.09 -5.06
CA ILE A 56 7.23 11.39 -6.17
C ILE A 56 6.47 11.49 -7.50
N GLY A 57 5.57 10.53 -7.77
CA GLY A 57 4.75 10.51 -8.98
C GLY A 57 3.86 11.75 -9.07
N PHE A 58 3.25 12.17 -7.96
CA PHE A 58 2.42 13.37 -7.90
C PHE A 58 3.22 14.65 -8.15
N VAL A 59 4.40 14.78 -7.53
CA VAL A 59 5.30 15.93 -7.73
C VAL A 59 5.81 16.02 -9.17
N THR A 60 5.99 14.89 -9.84
CA THR A 60 6.50 14.81 -11.22
C THR A 60 5.40 14.83 -12.29
N LEU A 61 4.11 14.93 -11.91
CA LEU A 61 2.98 15.08 -12.83
C LEU A 61 3.13 16.25 -13.83
N PRO A 62 3.60 17.45 -13.44
CA PRO A 62 3.73 18.57 -14.37
C PRO A 62 4.64 18.30 -15.58
N ILE A 63 5.56 17.34 -15.43
CA ILE A 63 6.57 17.00 -16.43
C ILE A 63 6.17 15.77 -17.25
N LEU A 64 4.90 15.34 -17.18
CA LEU A 64 4.31 14.11 -17.77
C LEU A 64 4.91 12.78 -17.25
N ILE A 65 6.14 12.78 -16.74
CA ILE A 65 6.82 11.61 -16.16
C ILE A 65 6.03 11.02 -14.98
N GLY A 66 5.37 11.86 -14.19
CA GLY A 66 4.58 11.43 -13.03
C GLY A 66 3.51 10.39 -13.37
N TRP A 67 2.92 10.44 -14.57
CA TRP A 67 1.93 9.44 -15.00
C TRP A 67 2.53 8.03 -15.09
N PHE A 68 3.74 7.90 -15.64
CA PHE A 68 4.43 6.62 -15.75
C PHE A 68 4.89 6.11 -14.38
N VAL A 69 5.32 7.02 -13.50
CA VAL A 69 5.69 6.68 -12.12
C VAL A 69 4.48 6.16 -11.34
N LEU A 70 3.34 6.86 -11.42
CA LEU A 70 2.10 6.46 -10.76
C LEU A 70 1.54 5.13 -11.31
N LEU A 71 1.64 4.90 -12.62
CA LEU A 71 1.25 3.62 -13.22
C LEU A 71 2.18 2.48 -12.79
N GLY A 72 3.49 2.71 -12.80
CA GLY A 72 4.48 1.73 -12.36
C GLY A 72 4.32 1.33 -10.90
N ILE A 73 4.14 2.30 -9.99
CA ILE A 73 3.90 2.01 -8.57
C ILE A 73 2.58 1.28 -8.35
N SER A 74 1.53 1.61 -9.12
CA SER A 74 0.24 0.92 -9.04
C SER A 74 0.37 -0.56 -9.37
N ILE A 75 1.07 -0.91 -10.46
CA ILE A 75 1.34 -2.30 -10.85
C ILE A 75 2.17 -3.00 -9.78
N TRP A 76 3.22 -2.34 -9.28
CA TRP A 76 4.09 -2.89 -8.25
C TRP A 76 3.35 -3.19 -6.94
N VAL A 77 2.47 -2.29 -6.50
CA VAL A 77 1.63 -2.48 -5.30
C VAL A 77 0.68 -3.67 -5.49
N ILE A 78 0.02 -3.79 -6.64
CA ILE A 78 -0.88 -4.91 -6.94
C ILE A 78 -0.10 -6.24 -6.87
N TYR A 79 1.07 -6.32 -7.53
CA TYR A 79 1.94 -7.49 -7.47
C TYR A 79 2.30 -7.86 -6.02
N ARG A 80 2.71 -6.89 -5.21
CA ARG A 80 3.09 -7.09 -3.80
C ARG A 80 1.93 -7.60 -2.94
N ILE A 81 0.72 -7.12 -3.19
CA ILE A 81 -0.51 -7.57 -2.50
C ILE A 81 -0.83 -9.02 -2.90
N VAL A 82 -0.85 -9.33 -4.21
CA VAL A 82 -1.14 -10.68 -4.71
C VAL A 82 -0.12 -11.68 -4.18
N LYS A 83 1.18 -11.36 -4.26
CA LYS A 83 2.23 -12.22 -3.72
C LYS A 83 2.07 -12.45 -2.21
N GLY A 84 1.80 -11.38 -1.46
CA GLY A 84 1.59 -11.48 -0.01
C GLY A 84 0.36 -12.30 0.37
N ALA A 85 -0.73 -12.20 -0.40
CA ALA A 85 -1.96 -12.96 -0.19
C ALA A 85 -1.79 -14.45 -0.52
N LEU A 86 -1.11 -14.77 -1.63
CA LEU A 86 -0.80 -16.16 -2.00
C LEU A 86 0.09 -16.82 -0.94
N ALA A 87 1.14 -16.13 -0.48
CA ALA A 87 2.01 -16.62 0.58
C ALA A 87 1.23 -16.87 1.88
N LEU A 88 0.31 -15.97 2.24
CA LEU A 88 -0.54 -16.11 3.43
C LEU A 88 -1.43 -17.35 3.32
N ASN A 89 -2.04 -17.59 2.15
CA ASN A 89 -2.88 -18.75 1.90
C ASN A 89 -2.07 -20.07 1.92
N ASP A 90 -0.83 -20.03 1.47
CA ASP A 90 0.11 -21.16 1.51
C ASP A 90 0.72 -21.41 2.91
N GLY A 91 0.45 -20.55 3.90
CA GLY A 91 1.10 -20.63 5.22
C GLY A 91 2.61 -20.35 5.18
N LYS A 92 3.08 -19.58 4.19
CA LYS A 92 4.49 -19.26 3.96
C LYS A 92 4.73 -17.76 4.13
N ALA A 93 5.97 -17.39 4.47
CA ALA A 93 6.38 -15.99 4.45
C ALA A 93 6.33 -15.40 3.01
N PRO A 94 6.02 -14.10 2.86
CA PRO A 94 5.86 -13.43 1.57
C PRO A 94 7.16 -13.09 0.83
#